data_AF-A0A6B2LQ09-F1
#
_entry.id   AF-A0A6B2LQ09-F1
#
_cell.length_a   1.000
_cell.length_b   1.000
_cell.length_c   1.000
_cell.angle_alpha   90.00
_cell.angle_beta   90.00
_cell.angle_gamma   90.00
#
_symmetry.space_group_name_H-M   'P 1'
#
loop_
_entity.id
_entity.type
_entity.pdbx_description
1 polymer ?
#
loop_
_entity_poly.entity_id
_entity_poly.type
_entity_poly.pdbx_seq_one_letter_code
_entity_poly.pdbx_strand_id
1 'polypeptide(L)'
;MVGVEEKLIETGKQEGINDGRRIGRENGLNSGYASGFELANEIGYYAGCVEGWLLIYNKFPQQFSTRTQKTLLQIKELIGSFHYDPTNPLLTDHVQKIRTKFKVLASQVGHSQKYLIDPEAHQPKPHQNNINF
;
A
#
# COMPACT_ATOMS: atom_id res chain seq x y z
N MET A 1 38.49 10.55 41.89
CA MET A 1 38.31 9.95 40.53
C MET A 1 36.82 9.77 40.31
N VAL A 2 36.10 10.88 40.13
CA VAL A 2 34.64 10.94 39.91
C VAL A 2 34.51 11.77 38.65
N GLY A 3 34.02 11.18 37.57
CA GLY A 3 33.94 11.86 36.27
C GLY A 3 34.23 10.98 35.05
N VAL A 4 34.81 9.78 35.23
CA VAL A 4 34.91 8.81 34.12
C VAL A 4 33.56 8.10 33.94
N GLU A 5 32.93 7.69 35.04
CA GLU A 5 31.63 7.01 35.03
C GLU A 5 30.50 7.91 34.55
N GLU A 6 30.34 9.13 35.10
CA GLU A 6 29.35 10.10 34.60
C GLU A 6 29.53 10.39 33.10
N LYS A 7 30.77 10.51 32.62
CA LYS A 7 31.05 10.80 31.22
C LYS A 7 30.69 9.63 30.32
N LEU A 8 30.92 8.39 30.76
CA LEU A 8 30.48 7.19 30.04
C LEU A 8 28.95 7.07 30.00
N ILE A 9 28.26 7.39 31.11
CA ILE A 9 26.79 7.38 31.17
C ILE A 9 26.20 8.42 30.22
N GLU A 10 26.71 9.65 30.22
CA GLU A 10 26.21 10.69 29.32
C GLU A 10 26.52 10.35 27.86
N THR A 11 27.70 9.79 27.58
CA THR A 11 28.08 9.35 26.22
C THR A 11 27.14 8.24 25.73
N GLY A 12 26.93 7.19 26.51
CA GLY A 12 26.02 6.09 26.15
C GLY A 12 24.56 6.54 25.99
N LYS A 13 24.12 7.51 26.79
CA LYS A 13 22.79 8.14 26.64
C LYS A 13 22.68 8.91 25.32
N GLN A 14 23.67 9.73 24.98
CA GLN A 14 23.66 10.48 23.71
C GLN A 14 23.76 9.54 22.50
N GLU A 15 24.60 8.52 22.57
CA GLU A 15 24.71 7.47 21.55
C GLU A 15 23.36 6.75 21.36
N GLY A 16 22.73 6.31 22.45
CA GLY A 16 21.42 5.66 22.40
C GLY A 16 20.32 6.55 21.81
N ILE A 17 20.30 7.85 22.13
CA ILE A 17 19.36 8.82 21.53
C ILE A 17 19.61 8.97 20.03
N ASN A 18 20.89 9.11 19.63
CA ASN A 18 21.27 9.30 18.24
C ASN A 18 20.97 8.06 17.39
N ASP A 19 21.30 6.87 17.89
CA ASP A 19 20.97 5.61 17.23
C ASP A 19 19.47 5.37 17.16
N GLY A 20 18.74 5.64 18.26
CA GLY A 20 17.28 5.54 18.27
C GLY A 20 16.62 6.45 17.24
N ARG A 21 17.11 7.68 17.07
CA ARG A 21 16.64 8.61 16.03
C ARG A 21 16.96 8.12 14.63
N ARG A 22 18.18 7.62 14.40
CA ARG A 22 18.61 7.09 13.09
C ARG A 22 17.78 5.89 12.68
N ILE A 23 17.69 4.88 13.54
CA ILE A 23 16.92 3.65 13.31
C ILE A 23 15.43 3.98 13.13
N GLY A 24 14.87 4.84 13.99
CA GLY A 24 13.47 5.27 13.89
C GLY A 24 13.16 5.95 12.56
N ARG A 25 14.06 6.81 12.06
CA ARG A 25 13.91 7.47 10.76
C ARG A 25 13.98 6.48 9.61
N GLU A 26 14.98 5.60 9.59
CA GLU A 26 15.16 4.61 8.52
C GLU A 26 13.98 3.63 8.46
N ASN A 27 13.56 3.10 9.62
CA ASN A 27 12.41 2.21 9.71
C ASN A 27 11.12 2.91 9.32
N GLY A 28 10.88 4.13 9.81
CA GLY A 28 9.69 4.91 9.46
C GLY A 28 9.60 5.20 7.96
N LEU A 29 10.72 5.54 7.32
CA LEU A 29 10.77 5.74 5.87
C LEU A 29 10.47 4.44 5.12
N ASN A 30 11.17 3.34 5.43
CA ASN A 30 11.00 2.08 4.73
C ASN A 30 9.59 1.50 4.90
N SER A 31 9.05 1.52 6.12
CA SER A 31 7.68 1.08 6.40
C SER A 31 6.65 1.97 5.69
N GLY A 32 6.85 3.30 5.68
CA GLY A 32 5.97 4.22 4.96
C GLY A 32 5.97 3.98 3.44
N TYR A 33 7.14 3.80 2.83
CA TYR A 33 7.28 3.50 1.41
C TYR A 33 6.65 2.16 1.04
N ALA A 34 6.95 1.10 1.80
CA ALA A 34 6.40 -0.24 1.54
C ALA A 34 4.87 -0.23 1.64
N SER A 35 4.30 0.33 2.72
CA SER A 35 2.85 0.40 2.90
C SER A 35 2.14 1.29 1.88
N GLY A 36 2.75 2.41 1.47
CA GLY A 36 2.22 3.27 0.41
C GLY A 36 2.21 2.57 -0.95
N PHE A 37 3.29 1.86 -1.29
CA PHE A 37 3.40 1.11 -2.54
C PHE A 37 2.41 -0.05 -2.60
N GLU A 38 2.30 -0.86 -1.54
CA GLU A 38 1.35 -1.97 -1.46
C GLU A 38 -0.08 -1.49 -1.71
N LEU A 39 -0.45 -0.36 -1.10
CA LEU A 39 -1.77 0.23 -1.25
C LEU A 39 -1.99 0.77 -2.67
N ALA A 40 -1.02 1.50 -3.21
CA ALA A 40 -1.10 2.02 -4.57
C ALA A 40 -1.22 0.89 -5.60
N ASN A 41 -0.49 -0.21 -5.41
CA ASN A 41 -0.57 -1.39 -6.26
C ASN A 41 -1.94 -2.06 -6.19
N GLU A 42 -2.49 -2.24 -4.98
CA GLU A 42 -3.83 -2.81 -4.80
C GLU A 42 -4.91 -1.95 -5.50
N ILE A 43 -4.88 -0.62 -5.30
CA ILE A 43 -5.83 0.29 -5.93
C ILE A 43 -5.66 0.31 -7.45
N GLY A 44 -4.42 0.34 -7.94
CA GLY A 44 -4.10 0.29 -9.36
C GLY A 44 -4.58 -0.99 -10.04
N TYR A 45 -4.43 -2.14 -9.37
CA TYR A 45 -4.96 -3.43 -9.82
C TYR A 45 -6.48 -3.38 -10.01
N TYR A 46 -7.22 -2.88 -9.00
CA TYR A 46 -8.67 -2.76 -9.11
C TYR A 46 -9.09 -1.79 -10.22
N ALA A 47 -8.39 -0.67 -10.37
CA ALA A 47 -8.65 0.32 -11.42
C ALA A 47 -8.50 -0.31 -12.81
N GLY A 48 -7.35 -0.97 -13.07
CA GLY A 48 -7.08 -1.61 -14.35
C GLY A 48 -8.09 -2.71 -14.69
N CYS A 49 -8.48 -3.53 -13.71
CA CYS A 49 -9.55 -4.50 -13.91
C CYS A 49 -10.88 -3.81 -14.27
N VAL A 50 -11.34 -2.84 -13.49
CA VAL A 50 -12.62 -2.16 -13.75
C VAL A 50 -12.62 -1.49 -15.12
N GLU A 51 -11.54 -0.83 -15.52
CA GLU A 51 -11.40 -0.23 -16.84
C GLU A 51 -11.48 -1.27 -17.97
N GLY A 52 -10.73 -2.36 -17.85
CA GLY A 52 -10.77 -3.45 -18.85
C GLY A 52 -12.18 -4.03 -19.00
N TRP A 53 -12.88 -4.24 -17.88
CA TRP A 53 -14.24 -4.74 -17.86
C TRP A 53 -15.25 -3.75 -18.47
N LEU A 54 -15.08 -2.45 -18.20
CA LEU A 54 -15.89 -1.39 -18.82
C LEU A 54 -15.67 -1.29 -20.32
N LEU A 55 -14.45 -1.49 -20.83
CA LEU A 55 -14.17 -1.53 -22.26
C LEU A 55 -14.91 -2.69 -22.95
N ILE A 56 -14.92 -3.87 -22.34
CA ILE A 56 -15.67 -5.04 -22.85
C ILE A 56 -17.17 -4.76 -22.80
N TYR A 57 -17.67 -4.21 -21.69
CA TYR A 57 -19.06 -3.81 -21.54
C TYR A 57 -19.51 -2.84 -22.63
N ASN A 58 -18.72 -1.81 -22.93
CA ASN A 58 -19.04 -0.83 -23.96
C ASN A 58 -19.15 -1.46 -25.36
N LYS A 59 -18.38 -2.52 -25.63
CA LYS A 59 -18.44 -3.27 -26.90
C LYS A 59 -19.59 -4.30 -26.92
N PHE A 60 -19.88 -4.93 -25.80
CA PHE A 60 -20.83 -6.05 -25.69
C PHE A 60 -21.76 -5.90 -24.48
N PRO A 61 -22.64 -4.87 -24.46
CA PRO A 61 -23.43 -4.55 -23.27
C PRO A 61 -24.39 -5.69 -22.86
N GLN A 62 -24.86 -6.49 -23.83
CA GLN A 62 -25.77 -7.61 -23.59
C GLN A 62 -25.14 -8.78 -22.83
N GLN A 63 -23.80 -8.84 -22.75
CA GLN A 63 -23.08 -9.88 -22.02
C GLN A 63 -23.01 -9.59 -20.51
N PHE A 64 -23.42 -8.39 -20.07
CA PHE A 64 -23.34 -7.97 -18.68
C PHE A 64 -24.72 -7.79 -18.07
N SER A 65 -24.96 -8.42 -16.93
CA SER A 65 -26.16 -8.15 -16.15
C SER A 65 -26.19 -6.69 -15.67
N THR A 66 -27.38 -6.10 -15.53
CA THR A 66 -27.56 -4.75 -14.94
C THR A 66 -26.89 -4.63 -13.58
N ARG A 67 -26.85 -5.73 -12.80
CA ARG A 67 -26.18 -5.80 -11.50
C ARG A 67 -24.67 -5.63 -11.62
N THR A 68 -24.06 -6.28 -12.61
CA THR A 68 -22.61 -6.19 -12.89
C THR A 68 -22.25 -4.78 -13.34
N GLN A 69 -23.05 -4.20 -14.24
CA GLN A 69 -22.86 -2.83 -14.73
C GLN A 69 -22.88 -1.82 -13.59
N LYS A 70 -23.90 -1.90 -12.72
CA LYS A 70 -23.99 -1.04 -11.53
C LYS A 70 -22.80 -1.21 -10.60
N THR A 71 -22.33 -2.44 -10.41
CA THR A 71 -21.18 -2.73 -9.55
C THR A 71 -19.89 -2.12 -10.12
N LEU A 72 -19.64 -2.23 -11.43
CA LEU A 72 -18.49 -1.60 -12.10
C LEU A 72 -18.45 -0.08 -11.91
N LEU A 73 -19.58 0.59 -12.13
CA LEU A 73 -19.68 2.05 -11.97
C LEU A 73 -19.43 2.48 -10.51
N GLN A 74 -19.97 1.74 -9.55
CA GLN A 74 -19.75 2.02 -8.13
C GLN A 74 -18.29 1.83 -7.72
N ILE A 75 -17.59 0.82 -8.24
CA ILE A 75 -16.16 0.66 -7.95
C ILE A 75 -15.37 1.80 -8.60
N LYS A 76 -15.70 2.18 -9.84
CA LYS A 76 -15.05 3.32 -10.53
C LYS A 76 -15.19 4.61 -9.74
N GLU A 77 -16.37 4.88 -9.17
CA GLU A 77 -16.60 6.06 -8.32
C GLU A 77 -15.81 6.00 -7.01
N LEU A 78 -15.79 4.85 -6.34
CA LEU A 78 -14.99 4.66 -5.12
C LEU A 78 -13.49 4.87 -5.39
N ILE A 79 -12.97 4.33 -6.49
CA ILE A 79 -11.57 4.53 -6.88
C ILE A 79 -11.32 5.99 -7.30
N GLY A 80 -12.24 6.63 -8.04
CA GLY A 80 -12.11 8.02 -8.45
C GLY A 80 -12.12 9.04 -7.29
N SER A 81 -12.75 8.67 -6.17
CA SER A 81 -12.76 9.44 -4.92
C SER A 81 -11.67 9.03 -3.93
N PHE A 82 -10.84 8.03 -4.27
CA PHE A 82 -9.75 7.59 -3.42
C PHE A 82 -8.61 8.62 -3.41
N HIS A 83 -8.20 9.01 -2.21
CA HIS A 83 -7.04 9.87 -1.98
C HIS A 83 -6.14 9.22 -0.93
N TYR A 84 -4.86 9.08 -1.25
CA TYR A 84 -3.89 8.56 -0.30
C TYR A 84 -3.52 9.63 0.71
N ASP A 85 -3.93 9.43 1.96
CA ASP A 85 -3.51 10.24 3.10
C ASP A 85 -3.20 9.31 4.28
N PRO A 86 -1.92 9.07 4.61
CA PRO A 86 -1.53 8.16 5.69
C PRO A 86 -1.90 8.68 7.08
N THR A 87 -2.29 9.96 7.20
CA THR A 87 -2.76 10.55 8.46
C THR A 87 -4.27 10.41 8.64
N ASN A 88 -4.99 10.03 7.57
CA ASN A 88 -6.43 9.87 7.61
C ASN A 88 -6.81 8.51 8.24
N PRO A 89 -7.50 8.50 9.41
CA PRO A 89 -7.90 7.26 10.06
C PRO A 89 -8.90 6.43 9.23
N LEU A 90 -9.58 7.05 8.27
CA LEU A 90 -10.57 6.40 7.39
C LEU A 90 -9.96 5.80 6.12
N LEU A 91 -8.65 5.96 5.88
CA LEU A 91 -7.99 5.43 4.68
C LEU A 91 -8.22 3.92 4.55
N THR A 92 -7.98 3.17 5.62
CA THR A 92 -8.13 1.71 5.66
C THR A 92 -9.58 1.28 5.39
N ASP A 93 -10.56 2.01 5.93
CA ASP A 93 -11.97 1.74 5.70
C ASP A 93 -12.37 1.99 4.24
N HIS A 94 -11.84 3.04 3.63
CA HIS A 94 -12.11 3.34 2.23
C HIS A 94 -11.56 2.23 1.31
N VAL A 95 -10.33 1.79 1.57
CA VAL A 95 -9.69 0.68 0.85
C VAL A 95 -10.49 -0.60 1.03
N GLN A 96 -10.94 -0.88 2.25
CA GLN A 96 -11.75 -2.06 2.54
C GLN A 96 -13.11 -2.02 1.82
N LYS A 97 -13.72 -0.84 1.65
CA LYS A 97 -14.94 -0.69 0.83
C LYS A 97 -14.68 -1.04 -0.63
N ILE A 98 -13.58 -0.55 -1.21
CA ILE A 98 -13.17 -0.88 -2.59
C ILE A 98 -12.96 -2.39 -2.72
N ARG A 99 -12.17 -3.00 -1.82
CA ARG A 99 -11.88 -4.44 -1.79
C ARG A 99 -13.16 -5.29 -1.70
N THR A 100 -14.06 -4.97 -0.79
CA THR A 100 -15.33 -5.69 -0.64
C THR A 100 -16.17 -5.60 -1.90
N LYS A 101 -16.24 -4.41 -2.52
CA LYS A 101 -17.00 -4.21 -3.75
C LYS A 101 -16.38 -4.95 -4.93
N PHE A 102 -15.06 -4.96 -5.02
CA PHE A 102 -14.33 -5.72 -6.03
C PHE A 102 -14.56 -7.23 -5.88
N LYS A 103 -14.58 -7.77 -4.65
CA LYS A 103 -14.95 -9.17 -4.41
C LYS A 103 -16.35 -9.49 -4.93
N VAL A 104 -17.31 -8.58 -4.72
CA VAL A 104 -18.67 -8.73 -5.26
C VAL A 104 -18.66 -8.76 -6.79
N LEU A 105 -17.88 -7.89 -7.45
CA LEU A 105 -17.70 -7.93 -8.90
C LEU A 105 -17.11 -9.28 -9.34
N ALA A 106 -16.01 -9.71 -8.72
CA ALA A 106 -15.32 -10.97 -9.01
C ALA A 106 -16.28 -12.18 -8.97
N SER A 107 -17.18 -12.23 -7.96
CA SER A 107 -18.21 -13.26 -7.87
C SER A 107 -19.28 -13.17 -8.94
N GLN A 108 -19.69 -11.96 -9.34
CA GLN A 108 -20.68 -11.75 -10.41
C GLN A 108 -20.18 -12.18 -11.78
N VAL A 109 -18.86 -12.19 -11.94
CA VAL A 109 -18.21 -12.38 -13.23
C VAL A 109 -17.50 -13.72 -13.37
N GLY A 110 -17.72 -14.61 -12.40
CA GLY A 110 -17.27 -16.00 -12.43
C GLY A 110 -15.77 -16.21 -12.17
N HIS A 111 -15.02 -15.18 -11.78
CA HIS A 111 -13.58 -15.28 -11.55
C HIS A 111 -13.25 -15.03 -10.08
N SER A 112 -13.03 -16.09 -9.32
CA SER A 112 -12.46 -16.01 -7.96
C SER A 112 -10.96 -15.72 -8.05
N GLN A 113 -10.55 -14.45 -8.18
CA GLN A 113 -9.13 -14.09 -8.09
C GLN A 113 -8.72 -13.85 -6.64
N LYS A 114 -7.70 -14.60 -6.18
CA LYS A 114 -6.91 -14.25 -4.99
C LYS A 114 -5.83 -13.26 -5.43
N TYR A 115 -5.84 -12.07 -4.86
CA TYR A 115 -4.71 -11.15 -4.94
C TYR A 115 -3.58 -11.74 -4.08
N LEU A 116 -2.49 -12.16 -4.71
CA LEU A 116 -1.31 -12.68 -4.04
C LEU A 116 -0.19 -11.66 -4.25
N ILE A 117 0.20 -10.96 -3.20
CA ILE A 117 1.47 -10.22 -3.18
C ILE A 117 2.54 -11.26 -2.89
N ASP A 118 3.53 -11.39 -3.78
CA ASP A 118 4.75 -12.14 -3.49
C ASP A 118 5.71 -11.24 -2.67
N PRO A 119 5.95 -11.52 -1.38
CA PRO A 119 6.82 -10.71 -0.54
C PRO A 119 8.29 -10.75 -0.96
N GLU A 120 8.75 -11.74 -1.74
CA GLU A 120 10.16 -11.88 -2.12
C GLU A 120 10.56 -11.04 -3.34
N ALA A 121 9.60 -10.68 -4.21
CA ALA A 121 9.89 -9.90 -5.42
C ALA A 121 10.23 -8.40 -5.17
N HIS A 122 10.11 -7.92 -3.92
CA HIS A 122 10.00 -6.48 -3.60
C HIS A 122 11.06 -5.95 -2.64
N GLN A 123 12.11 -6.72 -2.31
CA GLN A 123 13.22 -6.16 -1.54
C GLN A 123 13.96 -5.11 -2.40
N PRO A 124 14.03 -3.83 -1.97
CA PRO A 124 14.90 -2.88 -2.64
C PRO A 124 16.33 -3.40 -2.57
N LYS A 125 16.96 -3.58 -3.73
CA LYS A 125 18.37 -3.99 -3.80
C LYS A 125 19.18 -2.98 -2.96
N PRO A 126 20.03 -3.45 -2.04
CA PRO A 126 20.81 -2.54 -1.20
C PRO A 126 21.59 -1.60 -2.12
N HIS A 127 21.43 -0.29 -1.90
CA HIS A 127 22.32 0.69 -2.51
C HIS A 127 23.73 0.37 -2.00
N GLN A 128 24.58 -0.12 -2.89
CA GLN A 128 26.00 -0.30 -2.63
C GLN A 128 26.60 1.09 -2.40
N ASN A 129 26.62 1.54 -1.15
CA ASN A 129 27.45 2.66 -0.72
C ASN A 129 28.90 2.17 -0.77
N ASN A 130 29.51 2.26 -1.94
CA ASN A 130 30.96 2.23 -2.08
C ASN A 130 31.52 3.53 -1.48
N ILE A 131 31.66 3.55 -0.16
CA ILE A 131 32.54 4.48 0.53
C ILE A 131 33.78 3.65 0.88
N ASN A 132 34.80 3.74 0.02
CA ASN A 132 36.12 3.21 0.32
C ASN A 132 36.70 4.04 1.48
N PHE A 133 37.06 3.39 2.59
CA PHE A 133 37.99 3.92 3.59
C PHE A 133 39.42 3.80 3.09
#